data_AF-A0A928TDD6-F1
#
_entry.id   AF-A0A928TDD6-F1
#
_cell.length_a   1.000
_cell.length_b   1.000
_cell.length_c   1.000
_cell.angle_alpha   90.00
_cell.angle_beta   90.00
_cell.angle_gamma   90.00
#
_symmetry.space_group_name_H-M   'P 1'
#
loop_
_entity.id
_entity.type
_entity.pdbx_description
1 polymer ?
#
loop_
_entity_poly.entity_id
_entity_poly.type
_entity_poly.pdbx_seq_one_letter_code
_entity_poly.pdbx_strand_id
1 'polypeptide(L)'
;MWRTLTFRRAPAGVADSDGLAAASTLAPPDESLSAFIGAANDPAPASVPAGRRLLTRRRIFATLLVALVVTGGIAYSQRHAFTAQGADLCRRLIGDENTARLESWYFSVDDRLTKLKFRVLGGDTNPFETGRPRVDYIARPEPRAIPYYLGTEGNPPPALLSPDTLGPAPITLPQTRLLRDTAAPGEGQWTTAGLPRSSPNDVLMAKTFIHPDRTRPYATVAVLLMDARRIRLHMSGGTIDPGGDRGVKGPGTIPADQYAGLLVAINGGFKGPHGGFGMYADGKEYRPLRNGLASIAVMKDGSIKMGEWGKDLSWSENILAVRQNAVLLVQDGQVSPRTSEGNDTWGYVQVDSSEFITWRSAIGLTKDGNLLFAAGNSLSAEALARALWAAGAHTAMQLDINSPYVLISAFFTQPGGHPNAERFMDTMPDSPARFLKTQERDFFWVTLDETRYR
;
A
#
# COMPACT_ATOMS: atom_id res chain seq x y z
N MET A 1 29.03 8.67 -32.61
CA MET A 1 28.98 9.94 -33.37
C MET A 1 27.89 10.79 -32.71
N TRP A 2 28.25 11.80 -31.91
CA TRP A 2 27.30 12.54 -31.07
C TRP A 2 26.74 13.76 -31.83
N ARG A 3 25.43 14.03 -31.74
CA ARG A 3 24.82 15.29 -32.21
C ARG A 3 24.04 15.97 -31.09
N THR A 4 24.65 17.01 -30.55
CA THR A 4 24.06 17.93 -29.56
C THR A 4 23.14 18.93 -30.25
N LEU A 5 21.98 19.24 -29.67
CA LEU A 5 21.08 20.30 -30.13
C LEU A 5 21.10 21.49 -29.16
N THR A 6 21.80 22.56 -29.55
CA THR A 6 21.81 23.85 -28.87
C THR A 6 20.69 24.76 -29.37
N PHE A 7 19.90 25.35 -28.47
CA PHE A 7 19.00 26.45 -28.79
C PHE A 7 19.71 27.81 -28.68
N ARG A 8 19.60 28.64 -29.73
CA ARG A 8 20.08 30.03 -29.77
C ARG A 8 19.05 30.99 -29.16
N ARG A 9 19.56 32.12 -28.65
CA ARG A 9 18.79 33.25 -28.08
C ARG A 9 19.28 34.55 -28.74
N ALA A 10 18.37 35.40 -29.24
CA ALA A 10 18.56 36.84 -29.58
C ALA A 10 17.33 37.37 -30.37
N PRO A 11 17.11 38.69 -30.50
CA PRO A 11 17.12 39.71 -29.44
C PRO A 11 15.89 40.65 -29.54
N ALA A 12 15.90 41.77 -28.80
CA ALA A 12 14.81 42.77 -28.74
C ALA A 12 14.80 43.77 -29.91
N GLY A 13 13.70 44.53 -30.04
CA GLY A 13 13.55 45.72 -30.89
C GLY A 13 12.68 46.80 -30.20
N VAL A 14 12.97 48.08 -30.47
CA VAL A 14 12.42 49.26 -29.78
C VAL A 14 12.06 50.36 -30.80
N ALA A 15 10.92 51.03 -30.62
CA ALA A 15 10.55 52.41 -31.03
C ALA A 15 9.12 52.67 -30.44
N ASP A 16 8.78 53.77 -29.75
CA ASP A 16 8.70 55.20 -30.14
C ASP A 16 7.68 55.48 -31.27
N SER A 17 6.81 56.52 -31.24
CA SER A 17 6.65 57.69 -30.33
C SER A 17 5.23 58.32 -30.39
N ASP A 18 4.99 59.36 -29.57
CA ASP A 18 3.97 60.44 -29.70
C ASP A 18 2.45 60.12 -29.58
N GLY A 19 1.55 61.02 -29.11
CA GLY A 19 1.68 62.38 -28.56
C GLY A 19 0.32 63.12 -28.52
N LEU A 20 0.23 64.25 -27.78
CA LEU A 20 -0.92 65.20 -27.60
C LEU A 20 -2.04 64.74 -26.63
N ALA A 21 -2.43 65.42 -25.53
CA ALA A 21 -2.84 66.83 -25.28
C ALA A 21 -4.34 67.09 -25.66
N ALA A 22 -5.19 67.85 -24.93
CA ALA A 22 -5.02 68.67 -23.72
C ALA A 22 -6.32 68.82 -22.87
N ALA A 23 -6.11 69.20 -21.60
CA ALA A 23 -6.87 70.07 -20.68
C ALA A 23 -8.25 70.70 -21.05
N SER A 24 -9.18 70.74 -20.08
CA SER A 24 -9.60 72.00 -19.39
C SER A 24 -10.63 71.82 -18.27
N THR A 25 -10.24 72.25 -17.06
CA THR A 25 -11.03 72.88 -15.98
C THR A 25 -12.49 73.30 -16.22
N LEU A 26 -13.36 73.09 -15.21
CA LEU A 26 -14.12 74.15 -14.51
C LEU A 26 -14.77 73.61 -13.21
N ALA A 27 -15.06 74.50 -12.26
CA ALA A 27 -15.53 74.20 -10.89
C ALA A 27 -16.94 74.84 -10.63
N PRO A 28 -17.51 74.79 -9.41
CA PRO A 28 -18.96 74.57 -9.19
C PRO A 28 -19.76 75.89 -9.04
N PRO A 29 -21.07 75.89 -8.69
CA PRO A 29 -21.56 75.67 -7.31
C PRO A 29 -22.94 74.92 -7.31
N ASP A 30 -23.84 74.86 -6.32
CA ASP A 30 -23.90 75.21 -4.88
C ASP A 30 -25.04 74.39 -4.17
N GLU A 31 -25.27 74.63 -2.87
CA GLU A 31 -26.54 74.43 -2.10
C GLU A 31 -27.15 73.01 -1.98
N SER A 32 -28.13 72.76 -1.09
CA SER A 32 -28.33 73.10 0.34
C SER A 32 -29.52 72.26 0.87
N LEU A 33 -29.58 71.90 2.16
CA LEU A 33 -30.84 71.47 2.82
C LEU A 33 -30.76 71.54 4.37
N SER A 34 -31.21 72.68 4.88
CA SER A 34 -31.74 72.92 6.24
C SER A 34 -32.98 72.06 6.55
N ALA A 35 -33.46 71.83 7.78
CA ALA A 35 -33.04 72.11 9.16
C ALA A 35 -33.93 71.27 10.13
N PHE A 36 -33.69 71.30 11.46
CA PHE A 36 -34.68 71.73 12.49
C PHE A 36 -34.18 71.55 13.95
N ILE A 37 -33.91 72.68 14.62
CA ILE A 37 -34.20 73.09 16.03
C ILE A 37 -34.05 72.11 17.21
N GLY A 38 -33.29 72.53 18.24
CA GLY A 38 -33.39 72.06 19.64
C GLY A 38 -32.31 72.70 20.54
N ALA A 39 -32.66 73.25 21.72
CA ALA A 39 -31.82 74.22 22.44
C ALA A 39 -31.19 73.75 23.78
N ALA A 40 -29.99 74.29 24.05
CA ALA A 40 -29.39 74.72 25.33
C ALA A 40 -29.02 73.72 26.46
N ASN A 41 -27.75 73.86 26.89
CA ASN A 41 -27.14 73.65 28.22
C ASN A 41 -27.18 72.26 28.88
N ASP A 42 -26.03 71.57 28.97
CA ASP A 42 -25.16 71.56 30.18
C ASP A 42 -23.81 70.81 29.94
N PRO A 43 -22.84 70.74 30.88
CA PRO A 43 -21.41 70.86 30.53
C PRO A 43 -20.70 69.58 30.04
N ALA A 44 -19.54 69.80 29.41
CA ALA A 44 -18.74 68.79 28.74
C ALA A 44 -18.25 67.65 29.64
N PRO A 45 -18.50 66.36 29.28
CA PRO A 45 -17.78 65.23 29.83
C PRO A 45 -16.42 65.06 29.13
N ALA A 46 -15.38 64.78 29.92
CA ALA A 46 -14.01 64.61 29.43
C ALA A 46 -13.90 63.48 28.39
N SER A 47 -13.04 63.68 27.38
CA SER A 47 -12.74 62.69 26.35
C SER A 47 -12.08 61.44 26.95
N VAL A 48 -12.84 60.37 27.16
CA VAL A 48 -12.30 59.05 27.46
C VAL A 48 -11.59 58.54 26.20
N PRO A 49 -10.27 58.27 26.23
CA PRO A 49 -9.60 57.75 25.06
C PRO A 49 -10.13 56.35 24.74
N ALA A 50 -10.50 56.12 23.48
CA ALA A 50 -10.89 54.81 22.99
C ALA A 50 -9.70 53.85 23.13
N GLY A 51 -9.68 53.11 24.23
CA GLY A 51 -8.64 52.14 24.57
C GLY A 51 -8.64 50.98 23.57
N ARG A 52 -7.99 51.17 22.42
CA ARG A 52 -7.58 50.08 21.54
C ARG A 52 -6.83 49.07 22.39
N ARG A 53 -7.49 47.95 22.71
CA ARG A 53 -6.85 46.78 23.30
C ARG A 53 -5.85 46.25 22.28
N LEU A 54 -4.65 46.83 22.29
CA LEU A 54 -3.47 46.28 21.66
C LEU A 54 -3.23 44.91 22.28
N LEU A 55 -3.78 43.88 21.63
CA LEU A 55 -3.39 42.50 21.87
C LEU A 55 -1.87 42.48 21.75
N THR A 56 -1.19 42.32 22.88
CA THR A 56 0.26 42.33 22.94
C THR A 56 0.78 41.31 21.94
N ARG A 57 1.87 41.62 21.22
CA ARG A 57 2.39 40.76 20.13
C ARG A 57 2.52 39.29 20.57
N ARG A 58 2.84 39.03 21.85
CA ARG A 58 2.83 37.70 22.49
C ARG A 58 1.47 36.99 22.47
N ARG A 59 0.35 37.68 22.72
CA ARG A 59 -1.01 37.11 22.62
C ARG A 59 -1.40 36.84 21.17
N ILE A 60 -1.10 37.74 20.24
CA ILE A 60 -1.34 37.49 18.81
C ILE A 60 -0.53 36.27 18.34
N PHE A 61 0.75 36.18 18.72
CA PHE A 61 1.61 35.05 18.39
C PHE A 61 1.13 33.75 19.04
N ALA A 62 0.66 33.80 20.30
CA ALA A 62 0.08 32.63 20.97
C ALA A 62 -1.24 32.18 20.30
N THR A 63 -2.14 33.10 19.93
CA THR A 63 -3.37 32.76 19.20
C THR A 63 -3.07 32.23 17.80
N LEU A 64 -2.09 32.78 17.09
CA LEU A 64 -1.62 32.25 15.81
C LEU A 64 -0.96 30.87 15.95
N LEU A 65 -0.19 30.64 17.02
CA LEU A 65 0.41 29.33 17.31
C LEU A 65 -0.68 28.29 17.67
N VAL A 66 -1.66 28.65 18.49
CA VAL A 66 -2.81 27.80 18.81
C VAL A 66 -3.64 27.52 17.56
N ALA A 67 -3.89 28.53 16.72
CA ALA A 67 -4.56 28.34 15.43
C ALA A 67 -3.74 27.42 14.51
N LEU A 68 -2.42 27.60 14.41
CA LEU A 68 -1.53 26.71 13.64
C LEU A 68 -1.57 25.27 14.16
N VAL A 69 -1.59 25.07 15.48
CA VAL A 69 -1.69 23.75 16.12
C VAL A 69 -3.07 23.13 15.94
N VAL A 70 -4.15 23.92 16.01
CA VAL A 70 -5.53 23.44 15.79
C VAL A 70 -5.79 23.14 14.32
N THR A 71 -5.44 24.04 13.41
CA THR A 71 -5.52 23.82 11.95
C THR A 71 -4.59 22.69 11.52
N GLY A 72 -3.37 22.61 12.07
CA GLY A 72 -2.46 21.48 11.86
C GLY A 72 -3.01 20.17 12.41
N GLY A 73 -3.68 20.20 13.57
CA GLY A 73 -4.37 19.05 14.17
C GLY A 73 -5.59 18.59 13.36
N ILE A 74 -6.33 19.52 12.76
CA ILE A 74 -7.45 19.24 11.85
C ILE A 74 -6.93 18.70 10.50
N ALA A 75 -5.86 19.27 9.95
CA ALA A 75 -5.21 18.74 8.74
C ALA A 75 -4.62 17.34 8.98
N TYR A 76 -4.05 17.09 10.16
CA TYR A 76 -3.55 15.79 10.57
C TYR A 76 -4.67 14.78 10.86
N SER A 77 -5.81 15.19 11.45
CA SER A 77 -6.96 14.30 11.62
C SER A 77 -7.63 13.95 10.29
N GLN A 78 -7.57 14.86 9.30
CA GLN A 78 -7.99 14.63 7.92
C GLN A 78 -6.87 14.11 6.99
N ARG A 79 -5.72 13.64 7.50
CA ARG A 79 -4.62 13.10 6.67
C ARG A 79 -5.03 11.98 5.71
N HIS A 80 -6.09 11.24 6.07
CA HIS A 80 -6.64 10.15 5.25
C HIS A 80 -7.56 10.66 4.10
N ALA A 81 -7.92 11.94 4.08
CA ALA A 81 -8.79 12.57 3.07
C ALA A 81 -8.03 13.16 1.88
N PHE A 82 -6.71 13.37 1.98
CA PHE A 82 -5.84 13.55 0.81
C PHE A 82 -5.66 12.21 0.09
N THR A 83 -6.72 11.79 -0.60
CA THR A 83 -6.87 10.47 -1.23
C THR A 83 -6.27 10.43 -2.63
N ALA A 84 -6.12 9.21 -3.16
CA ALA A 84 -5.81 8.99 -4.57
C ALA A 84 -6.79 9.67 -5.56
N GLN A 85 -8.03 9.96 -5.16
CA GLN A 85 -8.95 10.77 -5.98
C GLN A 85 -8.54 12.25 -6.01
N GLY A 86 -8.08 12.80 -4.87
CA GLY A 86 -7.47 14.13 -4.82
C GLY A 86 -6.16 14.20 -5.59
N ALA A 87 -5.33 13.16 -5.52
CA ALA A 87 -4.11 13.05 -6.29
C ALA A 87 -4.37 12.93 -7.80
N ASP A 88 -5.26 12.03 -8.24
CA ASP A 88 -5.61 11.89 -9.67
C ASP A 88 -6.36 13.12 -10.20
N LEU A 89 -7.07 13.88 -9.35
CA LEU A 89 -7.61 15.20 -9.68
C LEU A 89 -6.49 16.26 -9.83
N CYS A 90 -5.50 16.29 -8.92
CA CYS A 90 -4.34 17.16 -9.05
C CYS A 90 -3.54 16.83 -10.32
N ARG A 91 -3.30 15.54 -10.63
CA ARG A 91 -2.64 15.09 -11.86
C ARG A 91 -3.34 15.64 -13.11
N ARG A 92 -4.68 15.62 -13.12
CA ARG A 92 -5.51 16.21 -14.20
C ARG A 92 -5.49 17.75 -14.26
N LEU A 93 -5.29 18.44 -13.13
CA LEU A 93 -5.39 19.91 -13.05
C LEU A 93 -4.04 20.64 -13.15
N ILE A 94 -2.98 20.09 -12.55
CA ILE A 94 -1.64 20.71 -12.44
C ILE A 94 -0.52 19.84 -13.04
N GLY A 95 -0.86 18.67 -13.60
CA GLY A 95 0.07 17.73 -14.21
C GLY A 95 0.68 16.72 -13.22
N ASP A 96 1.15 15.60 -13.77
CA ASP A 96 1.75 14.50 -13.00
C ASP A 96 2.98 14.96 -12.21
N GLU A 97 3.83 15.80 -12.82
CA GLU A 97 5.06 16.30 -12.22
C GLU A 97 4.79 17.15 -10.96
N ASN A 98 3.93 18.18 -11.06
CA ASN A 98 3.64 19.06 -9.92
C ASN A 98 2.88 18.35 -8.80
N THR A 99 2.09 17.33 -9.13
CA THR A 99 1.40 16.51 -8.12
C THR A 99 2.40 15.64 -7.34
N ALA A 100 3.33 14.97 -8.03
CA ALA A 100 4.39 14.20 -7.38
C ALA A 100 5.28 15.09 -6.49
N ARG A 101 5.52 16.35 -6.88
CA ARG A 101 6.23 17.37 -6.09
C ARG A 101 5.51 17.67 -4.77
N LEU A 102 4.17 17.83 -4.81
CA LEU A 102 3.33 18.10 -3.63
C LEU A 102 3.22 16.87 -2.71
N GLU A 103 3.01 15.68 -3.28
CA GLU A 103 3.00 14.41 -2.54
C GLU A 103 4.32 14.20 -1.79
N SER A 104 5.46 14.37 -2.47
CA SER A 104 6.80 14.20 -1.87
C SER A 104 7.04 15.15 -0.70
N TRP A 105 6.63 16.42 -0.83
CA TRP A 105 6.71 17.37 0.28
C TRP A 105 5.83 16.95 1.46
N TYR A 106 4.58 16.57 1.21
CA TYR A 106 3.63 16.14 2.24
C TYR A 106 4.15 14.94 3.03
N PHE A 107 4.59 13.87 2.35
CA PHE A 107 5.14 12.69 3.02
C PHE A 107 6.44 12.99 3.79
N SER A 108 7.27 13.91 3.31
CA SER A 108 8.48 14.35 4.04
C SER A 108 8.17 15.07 5.35
N VAL A 109 7.03 15.78 5.42
CA VAL A 109 6.55 16.46 6.64
C VAL A 109 5.91 15.45 7.59
N ASP A 110 5.10 14.51 7.09
CA ASP A 110 4.48 13.45 7.91
C ASP A 110 5.52 12.50 8.53
N ASP A 111 6.58 12.11 7.81
CA ASP A 111 7.69 11.31 8.35
C ASP A 111 8.40 12.06 9.50
N ARG A 112 8.64 13.37 9.36
CA ARG A 112 9.25 14.21 10.42
C ARG A 112 8.36 14.31 11.65
N LEU A 113 7.05 14.52 11.47
CA LEU A 113 6.09 14.60 12.57
C LEU A 113 5.93 13.25 13.28
N THR A 114 5.88 12.15 12.53
CA THR A 114 5.78 10.79 13.07
C THR A 114 7.04 10.41 13.86
N LYS A 115 8.24 10.72 13.35
CA LYS A 115 9.51 10.57 14.10
C LYS A 115 9.50 11.34 15.42
N LEU A 116 9.02 12.59 15.41
CA LEU A 116 8.93 13.40 16.62
C LEU A 116 7.92 12.81 17.62
N LYS A 117 6.73 12.42 17.16
CA LYS A 117 5.69 11.79 17.98
C LYS A 117 6.23 10.54 18.68
N PHE A 118 6.85 9.63 17.93
CA PHE A 118 7.39 8.38 18.49
C PHE A 118 8.51 8.64 19.49
N ARG A 119 9.40 9.60 19.25
CA ARG A 119 10.46 9.98 20.19
C ARG A 119 9.91 10.52 21.53
N VAL A 120 8.78 11.23 21.50
CA VAL A 120 8.22 11.92 22.68
C VAL A 120 7.23 11.05 23.45
N LEU A 121 6.41 10.25 22.76
CA LEU A 121 5.31 9.48 23.37
C LEU A 121 5.56 7.96 23.38
N GLY A 122 6.57 7.48 22.64
CA GLY A 122 6.68 6.06 22.31
C GLY A 122 5.46 5.55 21.54
N GLY A 123 5.19 4.26 21.70
CA GLY A 123 4.02 3.56 21.17
C GLY A 123 4.30 2.08 21.08
N ASP A 124 3.26 1.26 21.24
CA ASP A 124 3.33 -0.13 20.78
C ASP A 124 3.45 -0.14 19.25
N THR A 125 4.25 -1.08 18.75
CA THR A 125 4.60 -1.27 17.35
C THR A 125 4.09 -2.59 16.79
N ASN A 126 3.54 -3.50 17.62
CA ASN A 126 3.02 -4.77 17.14
C ASN A 126 1.77 -4.55 16.26
N PRO A 127 1.82 -4.84 14.95
CA PRO A 127 0.70 -4.56 14.04
C PRO A 127 -0.50 -5.49 14.23
N PHE A 128 -0.40 -6.49 15.11
CA PHE A 128 -1.44 -7.48 15.37
C PHE A 128 -2.01 -7.44 16.79
N GLU A 129 -1.53 -6.54 17.66
CA GLU A 129 -2.09 -6.40 19.01
C GLU A 129 -3.45 -5.69 18.98
N THR A 130 -4.51 -6.51 18.88
CA THR A 130 -5.90 -6.07 18.93
C THR A 130 -6.55 -6.60 20.21
N GLY A 131 -6.99 -5.71 21.09
CA GLY A 131 -7.67 -6.06 22.36
C GLY A 131 -9.10 -6.62 22.20
N ARG A 132 -9.38 -7.35 21.12
CA ARG A 132 -10.70 -7.89 20.79
C ARG A 132 -10.64 -9.42 20.77
N PRO A 133 -11.48 -10.13 21.54
CA PRO A 133 -11.60 -11.58 21.40
C PRO A 133 -12.25 -11.90 20.03
N ARG A 134 -11.64 -12.81 19.27
CA ARG A 134 -12.22 -13.34 18.01
C ARG A 134 -12.85 -14.72 18.26
N VAL A 135 -13.96 -14.99 17.59
CA VAL A 135 -14.60 -16.30 17.53
C VAL A 135 -14.48 -16.81 16.09
N ASP A 136 -13.61 -17.80 15.86
CA ASP A 136 -13.38 -18.40 14.55
C ASP A 136 -14.25 -19.66 14.37
N TYR A 137 -15.11 -19.67 13.34
CA TYR A 137 -15.86 -20.85 12.93
C TYR A 137 -14.99 -21.76 12.05
N ILE A 138 -14.11 -22.54 12.68
CA ILE A 138 -13.35 -23.58 11.98
C ILE A 138 -14.27 -24.80 11.81
N ALA A 139 -14.72 -25.06 10.58
CA ALA A 139 -15.36 -26.33 10.24
C ALA A 139 -14.37 -27.46 10.56
N ARG A 140 -14.71 -28.31 11.54
CA ARG A 140 -13.88 -29.45 11.90
C ARG A 140 -13.85 -30.40 10.71
N PRO A 141 -12.69 -30.68 10.08
CA PRO A 141 -12.63 -31.69 9.03
C PRO A 141 -13.03 -33.04 9.63
N GLU A 142 -13.73 -33.86 8.84
CA GLU A 142 -14.06 -35.22 9.25
C GLU A 142 -12.78 -35.95 9.66
N PRO A 143 -12.76 -36.66 10.80
CA PRO A 143 -11.57 -37.39 11.23
C PRO A 143 -11.14 -38.37 10.15
N ARG A 144 -9.95 -38.15 9.56
CA ARG A 144 -9.35 -39.10 8.63
C ARG A 144 -9.03 -40.38 9.42
N ALA A 145 -9.93 -41.34 9.37
CA ALA A 145 -9.69 -42.66 9.93
C ALA A 145 -8.51 -43.30 9.19
N ILE A 146 -7.41 -43.55 9.91
CA ILE A 146 -6.28 -44.32 9.41
C ILE A 146 -6.47 -45.74 9.94
N PRO A 147 -7.08 -46.67 9.17
CA PRO A 147 -7.19 -48.06 9.59
C PRO A 147 -5.79 -48.68 9.63
N TYR A 148 -5.35 -49.08 10.82
CA TYR A 148 -4.16 -49.91 10.98
C TYR A 148 -4.58 -51.31 11.43
N TYR A 149 -4.01 -52.32 10.80
CA TYR A 149 -4.19 -53.71 11.19
C TYR A 149 -3.04 -54.10 12.11
N LEU A 150 -3.35 -54.49 13.35
CA LEU A 150 -2.39 -55.18 14.20
C LEU A 150 -2.11 -56.57 13.60
N GLY A 151 -0.85 -56.91 13.40
CA GLY A 151 -0.46 -58.26 13.00
C GLY A 151 -0.80 -59.27 14.10
N THR A 152 -0.94 -60.54 13.72
CA THR A 152 -1.26 -61.66 14.64
C THR A 152 -0.22 -61.87 15.76
N GLU A 153 0.97 -61.26 15.65
CA GLU A 153 2.05 -61.30 16.65
C GLU A 153 2.22 -59.98 17.42
N GLY A 154 1.31 -59.01 17.26
CA GLY A 154 1.42 -57.68 17.89
C GLY A 154 2.46 -56.75 17.24
N ASN A 155 3.32 -57.26 16.35
CA ASN A 155 4.20 -56.44 15.53
C ASN A 155 3.42 -55.69 14.43
N PRO A 156 3.64 -54.38 14.25
CA PRO A 156 3.08 -53.65 13.12
C PRO A 156 3.70 -54.13 11.80
N PRO A 157 2.92 -54.38 10.73
CA PRO A 157 3.47 -54.76 9.43
C PRO A 157 4.44 -53.68 8.87
N PRO A 158 5.52 -54.05 8.15
CA PRO A 158 6.66 -53.15 7.85
C PRO A 158 6.40 -51.94 6.91
N ALA A 159 5.15 -51.57 6.64
CA ALA A 159 4.78 -50.54 5.65
C ALA A 159 3.58 -49.66 6.08
N LEU A 160 3.46 -49.34 7.38
CA LEU A 160 2.36 -48.51 7.90
C LEU A 160 2.59 -46.98 7.78
N LEU A 161 3.80 -46.55 7.45
CA LEU A 161 4.19 -45.14 7.30
C LEU A 161 4.55 -44.84 5.83
N SER A 162 3.57 -44.96 4.92
CA SER A 162 3.73 -44.40 3.58
C SER A 162 3.40 -42.91 3.58
N PRO A 163 3.89 -42.12 2.61
CA PRO A 163 3.41 -40.75 2.41
C PRO A 163 1.89 -40.69 2.29
N ASP A 164 1.26 -41.65 1.61
CA ASP A 164 -0.19 -41.73 1.46
C ASP A 164 -0.93 -41.92 2.80
N THR A 165 -0.36 -42.64 3.79
CA THR A 165 -0.98 -42.84 5.11
C THR A 165 -0.72 -41.69 6.08
N LEU A 166 0.48 -41.12 6.07
CA LEU A 166 0.84 -39.97 6.91
C LEU A 166 0.28 -38.64 6.40
N GLY A 167 0.03 -38.55 5.10
CA GLY A 167 -0.18 -37.28 4.41
C GLY A 167 1.12 -36.48 4.25
N PRO A 168 1.04 -35.32 3.57
CA PRO A 168 2.20 -34.48 3.31
C PRO A 168 2.65 -33.77 4.58
N ALA A 169 3.97 -33.61 4.72
CA ALA A 169 4.57 -32.95 5.89
C ALA A 169 4.04 -31.50 6.06
N PRO A 170 3.86 -31.00 7.30
CA PRO A 170 3.45 -29.62 7.55
C PRO A 170 4.36 -28.58 6.88
N ILE A 171 3.83 -27.37 6.64
CA ILE A 171 4.64 -26.28 6.10
C ILE A 171 5.84 -25.99 7.02
N THR A 172 7.04 -25.92 6.44
CA THR A 172 8.23 -25.47 7.18
C THR A 172 8.21 -23.95 7.27
N LEU A 173 8.14 -23.43 8.50
CA LEU A 173 8.17 -21.99 8.76
C LEU A 173 9.60 -21.45 8.53
N PRO A 174 9.82 -20.42 7.69
CA PRO A 174 11.16 -19.89 7.45
C PRO A 174 11.78 -19.31 8.73
N GLN A 175 13.06 -19.58 8.97
CA GLN A 175 13.79 -18.89 10.04
C GLN A 175 13.89 -17.39 9.71
N THR A 176 13.42 -16.55 10.62
CA THR A 176 13.45 -15.10 10.46
C THR A 176 14.79 -14.51 10.90
N ARG A 177 15.11 -13.31 10.41
CA ARG A 177 16.33 -12.57 10.73
C ARG A 177 15.97 -11.23 11.38
N LEU A 178 16.53 -10.95 12.55
CA LEU A 178 16.38 -9.63 13.16
C LEU A 178 17.26 -8.61 12.44
N LEU A 179 16.69 -7.45 12.12
CA LEU A 179 17.38 -6.35 11.41
C LEU A 179 17.85 -5.24 12.38
N ARG A 180 17.57 -5.43 13.67
CA ARG A 180 17.83 -4.55 14.81
C ARG A 180 18.43 -5.37 15.96
N ASP A 181 19.07 -4.71 16.92
CA ASP A 181 19.87 -5.39 17.94
C ASP A 181 19.00 -6.04 19.04
N THR A 182 17.79 -5.54 19.25
CA THR A 182 16.78 -6.09 20.17
C THR A 182 15.43 -6.20 19.46
N ALA A 183 14.84 -7.40 19.44
CA ALA A 183 13.50 -7.64 18.91
C ALA A 183 12.40 -6.95 19.75
N ALA A 184 11.36 -6.45 19.10
CA ALA A 184 10.10 -6.14 19.78
C ALA A 184 9.35 -7.44 20.18
N PRO A 185 8.42 -7.41 21.14
CA PRO A 185 7.59 -8.57 21.49
C PRO A 185 6.90 -9.17 20.26
N GLY A 186 7.10 -10.47 20.00
CA GLY A 186 6.55 -11.17 18.84
C GLY A 186 7.21 -10.87 17.49
N GLU A 187 8.18 -9.96 17.40
CA GLU A 187 8.87 -9.65 16.14
C GLU A 187 9.64 -10.87 15.62
N GLY A 188 9.48 -11.17 14.32
CA GLY A 188 10.06 -12.34 13.67
C GLY A 188 9.51 -13.69 14.14
N GLN A 189 8.58 -13.74 15.11
CA GLN A 189 7.93 -14.97 15.52
C GLN A 189 6.74 -15.26 14.62
N TRP A 190 6.66 -16.46 14.06
CA TRP A 190 5.52 -16.91 13.27
C TRP A 190 4.38 -17.35 14.18
N THR A 191 3.17 -16.85 13.93
CA THR A 191 1.95 -17.26 14.62
C THR A 191 0.82 -17.56 13.65
N THR A 192 0.00 -18.56 13.96
CA THR A 192 -1.23 -18.90 13.23
C THR A 192 -2.46 -18.14 13.76
N ALA A 193 -2.30 -17.40 14.87
CA ALA A 193 -3.41 -16.79 15.60
C ALA A 193 -4.20 -15.79 14.74
N GLY A 194 -5.50 -16.02 14.63
CA GLY A 194 -6.40 -15.18 13.86
C GLY A 194 -6.11 -15.18 12.36
N LEU A 195 -5.81 -16.36 11.79
CA LEU A 195 -5.74 -16.59 10.34
C LEU A 195 -6.80 -17.62 9.92
N PRO A 196 -7.44 -17.46 8.74
CA PRO A 196 -8.44 -18.41 8.27
C PRO A 196 -7.89 -19.85 8.19
N ARG A 197 -8.71 -20.82 8.59
CA ARG A 197 -8.47 -22.27 8.46
C ARG A 197 -7.13 -22.79 9.02
N SER A 198 -6.46 -22.02 9.88
CA SER A 198 -5.17 -22.41 10.46
C SER A 198 -5.36 -22.85 11.91
N SER A 199 -4.71 -23.93 12.31
CA SER A 199 -4.73 -24.44 13.69
C SER A 199 -3.30 -24.82 14.15
N PRO A 200 -3.06 -25.07 15.46
CA PRO A 200 -1.75 -25.49 15.95
C PRO A 200 -1.23 -26.80 15.32
N ASN A 201 -2.14 -27.70 14.92
CA ASN A 201 -1.81 -29.01 14.36
C ASN A 201 -1.95 -29.06 12.82
N ASP A 202 -2.54 -28.03 12.23
CA ASP A 202 -2.75 -27.92 10.78
C ASP A 202 -2.49 -26.48 10.33
N VAL A 203 -1.25 -26.21 9.96
CA VAL A 203 -0.75 -24.87 9.63
C VAL A 203 -0.87 -24.65 8.12
N LEU A 204 -1.97 -24.00 7.71
CA LEU A 204 -2.15 -23.53 6.34
C LEU A 204 -1.46 -22.17 6.09
N MET A 205 -1.56 -21.27 7.07
CA MET A 205 -1.00 -19.92 7.01
C MET A 205 -0.36 -19.53 8.34
N ALA A 206 0.68 -18.69 8.27
CA ALA A 206 1.31 -18.09 9.44
C ALA A 206 1.63 -16.62 9.17
N LYS A 207 1.57 -15.77 10.19
CA LYS A 207 1.93 -14.36 10.11
C LYS A 207 3.06 -14.00 11.06
N THR A 208 3.85 -13.00 10.69
CA THR A 208 4.85 -12.37 11.53
C THR A 208 4.99 -10.89 11.14
N PHE A 209 5.82 -10.13 11.85
CA PHE A 209 6.18 -8.79 11.46
C PHE A 209 7.68 -8.54 11.70
N ILE A 210 8.25 -7.61 10.93
CA ILE A 210 9.66 -7.22 10.98
C ILE A 210 9.74 -5.68 11.05
N HIS A 211 10.70 -5.15 11.81
CA HIS A 211 11.11 -3.74 11.72
C HIS A 211 12.32 -3.59 10.77
N PRO A 212 12.15 -3.08 9.54
CA PRO A 212 13.24 -3.02 8.58
C PRO A 212 14.18 -1.81 8.72
N ASP A 213 13.78 -0.72 9.37
CA ASP A 213 14.51 0.54 9.35
C ASP A 213 14.91 0.98 10.77
N ARG A 214 16.22 0.97 11.06
CA ARG A 214 16.78 1.42 12.35
C ARG A 214 16.57 2.92 12.59
N THR A 215 16.41 3.72 11.53
CA THR A 215 16.11 5.17 11.59
C THR A 215 14.62 5.46 11.75
N ARG A 216 13.76 4.47 11.49
CA ARG A 216 12.30 4.50 11.68
C ARG A 216 11.87 3.29 12.52
N PRO A 217 12.21 3.24 13.82
CA PRO A 217 11.98 2.08 14.67
C PRO A 217 10.49 1.74 14.91
N TYR A 218 9.57 2.58 14.41
CA TYR A 218 8.11 2.41 14.38
C TYR A 218 7.58 1.85 13.05
N ALA A 219 8.40 1.80 12.00
CA ALA A 219 8.01 1.26 10.71
C ALA A 219 8.02 -0.27 10.79
N THR A 220 6.87 -0.88 10.52
CA THR A 220 6.69 -2.34 10.53
C THR A 220 6.20 -2.85 9.19
N VAL A 221 6.66 -4.05 8.84
CA VAL A 221 6.15 -4.83 7.71
C VAL A 221 5.52 -6.09 8.29
N ALA A 222 4.21 -6.21 8.16
CA ALA A 222 3.52 -7.45 8.43
C ALA A 222 3.66 -8.39 7.23
N VAL A 223 3.96 -9.65 7.49
CA VAL A 223 4.20 -10.69 6.48
C VAL A 223 3.29 -11.88 6.75
N LEU A 224 2.62 -12.37 5.71
CA LEU A 224 1.75 -13.53 5.71
C LEU A 224 2.37 -14.61 4.80
N LEU A 225 2.63 -15.77 5.38
CA LEU A 225 3.06 -17.00 4.72
C LEU A 225 1.87 -17.92 4.49
N MET A 226 1.80 -18.55 3.33
CA MET A 226 0.74 -19.48 2.92
C MET A 226 1.34 -20.72 2.23
N ASP A 227 0.86 -21.91 2.60
CA ASP A 227 1.31 -23.18 2.01
C ASP A 227 0.85 -23.32 0.55
N ALA A 228 1.78 -23.14 -0.40
CA ALA A 228 1.49 -23.13 -1.83
C ALA A 228 0.97 -24.48 -2.37
N ARG A 229 1.13 -25.57 -1.59
CA ARG A 229 0.64 -26.91 -1.94
C ARG A 229 -0.88 -27.03 -1.75
N ARG A 230 -1.47 -26.19 -0.88
CA ARG A 230 -2.87 -26.22 -0.43
C ARG A 230 -3.70 -25.04 -0.91
N ILE A 231 -3.13 -24.16 -1.74
CA ILE A 231 -3.81 -22.96 -2.23
C ILE A 231 -3.77 -22.85 -3.76
N ARG A 232 -4.66 -22.00 -4.29
CA ARG A 232 -4.49 -21.35 -5.59
C ARG A 232 -4.31 -19.86 -5.38
N LEU A 233 -3.30 -19.29 -6.04
CA LEU A 233 -3.22 -17.87 -6.29
C LEU A 233 -3.98 -17.57 -7.59
N HIS A 234 -4.84 -16.56 -7.54
CA HIS A 234 -5.56 -16.00 -8.67
C HIS A 234 -5.22 -14.51 -8.80
N MET A 235 -5.42 -13.95 -9.98
CA MET A 235 -5.30 -12.51 -10.24
C MET A 235 -6.28 -12.11 -11.34
N SER A 236 -6.82 -10.91 -11.26
CA SER A 236 -7.73 -10.39 -12.27
C SER A 236 -7.46 -8.92 -12.56
N GLY A 237 -7.65 -8.52 -13.82
CA GLY A 237 -7.59 -7.12 -14.22
C GLY A 237 -8.75 -6.33 -13.62
N GLY A 238 -8.49 -5.10 -13.18
CA GLY A 238 -9.54 -4.18 -12.77
C GLY A 238 -10.40 -3.72 -13.96
N THR A 239 -11.49 -3.03 -13.66
CA THR A 239 -12.36 -2.44 -14.70
C THR A 239 -11.72 -1.25 -15.42
N ILE A 240 -10.64 -0.68 -14.86
CA ILE A 240 -9.89 0.47 -15.40
C ILE A 240 -8.39 0.14 -15.57
N ASP A 241 -7.73 -0.42 -14.57
CA ASP A 241 -6.28 -0.68 -14.58
C ASP A 241 -5.96 -2.20 -14.53
N PRO A 242 -4.90 -2.67 -15.21
CA PRO A 242 -3.86 -1.88 -15.90
C PRO A 242 -4.09 -1.68 -17.42
N GLY A 243 -5.21 -2.17 -17.97
CA GLY A 243 -5.46 -2.24 -19.43
C GLY A 243 -6.51 -1.28 -20.00
N GLY A 244 -7.20 -0.47 -19.20
CA GLY A 244 -8.34 0.33 -19.66
C GLY A 244 -7.99 1.48 -20.59
N ASP A 245 -6.77 2.03 -20.52
CA ASP A 245 -6.23 2.99 -21.51
C ASP A 245 -5.97 2.34 -22.88
N ARG A 246 -5.84 1.00 -22.91
CA ARG A 246 -5.81 0.18 -24.15
C ARG A 246 -7.20 -0.35 -24.53
N GLY A 247 -8.27 0.05 -23.80
CA GLY A 247 -9.62 -0.48 -23.96
C GLY A 247 -9.82 -1.90 -23.42
N VAL A 248 -8.81 -2.52 -22.81
CA VAL A 248 -8.87 -3.90 -22.30
C VAL A 248 -9.30 -3.88 -20.83
N LYS A 249 -10.60 -4.04 -20.59
CA LYS A 249 -11.18 -4.08 -19.23
C LYS A 249 -11.22 -5.50 -18.67
N GLY A 250 -10.88 -5.64 -17.39
CA GLY A 250 -11.07 -6.87 -16.63
C GLY A 250 -12.41 -6.88 -15.89
N PRO A 251 -12.80 -8.03 -15.31
CA PRO A 251 -14.03 -8.13 -14.53
C PRO A 251 -13.93 -7.35 -13.21
N GLY A 252 -12.73 -7.24 -12.63
CA GLY A 252 -12.50 -6.52 -11.38
C GLY A 252 -13.22 -7.13 -10.16
N THR A 253 -13.62 -8.40 -10.22
CA THR A 253 -14.40 -9.07 -9.16
C THR A 253 -13.85 -10.46 -8.87
N ILE A 254 -13.97 -10.90 -7.62
CA ILE A 254 -13.79 -12.32 -7.27
C ILE A 254 -15.07 -13.07 -7.69
N PRO A 255 -14.99 -14.18 -8.43
CA PRO A 255 -16.15 -15.00 -8.76
C PRO A 255 -16.86 -15.54 -7.50
N ALA A 256 -18.19 -15.44 -7.44
CA ALA A 256 -18.97 -15.72 -6.23
C ALA A 256 -18.94 -17.20 -5.80
N ASP A 257 -18.73 -18.12 -6.75
CA ASP A 257 -18.50 -19.55 -6.51
C ASP A 257 -17.22 -19.83 -5.73
N GLN A 258 -16.23 -18.94 -5.78
CA GLN A 258 -14.97 -19.07 -5.04
C GLN A 258 -15.05 -18.59 -3.59
N TYR A 259 -16.13 -17.90 -3.20
CA TYR A 259 -16.29 -17.32 -1.86
C TYR A 259 -16.21 -18.35 -0.73
N ALA A 260 -16.70 -19.58 -0.97
CA ALA A 260 -16.67 -20.65 0.03
C ALA A 260 -15.24 -21.13 0.34
N GLY A 261 -14.29 -20.94 -0.59
CA GLY A 261 -12.88 -21.30 -0.44
C GLY A 261 -11.93 -20.10 -0.27
N LEU A 262 -12.44 -18.86 -0.29
CA LEU A 262 -11.65 -17.64 -0.24
C LEU A 262 -10.93 -17.48 1.13
N LEU A 263 -9.63 -17.22 1.09
CA LEU A 263 -8.77 -17.08 2.27
C LEU A 263 -8.24 -15.66 2.44
N VAL A 264 -7.67 -15.09 1.37
CA VAL A 264 -6.93 -13.82 1.43
C VAL A 264 -7.07 -13.06 0.11
N ALA A 265 -7.04 -11.72 0.13
CA ALA A 265 -6.80 -10.89 -1.05
C ALA A 265 -5.83 -9.74 -0.75
N ILE A 266 -5.10 -9.30 -1.78
CA ILE A 266 -4.15 -8.17 -1.74
C ILE A 266 -4.28 -7.35 -3.02
N ASN A 267 -4.01 -6.04 -2.96
CA ASN A 267 -3.99 -5.17 -4.14
C ASN A 267 -3.00 -5.65 -5.22
N GLY A 268 -3.23 -5.21 -6.46
CA GLY A 268 -2.38 -5.49 -7.61
C GLY A 268 -1.13 -4.63 -7.68
N GLY A 269 -0.52 -4.63 -8.87
CA GLY A 269 0.64 -3.79 -9.19
C GLY A 269 0.26 -2.34 -9.52
N PHE A 270 1.21 -1.57 -10.03
CA PHE A 270 0.95 -0.19 -10.45
C PHE A 270 -0.03 -0.10 -11.63
N LYS A 271 -0.73 1.04 -11.70
CA LYS A 271 -1.55 1.47 -12.84
C LYS A 271 -0.79 1.30 -14.15
N GLY A 272 -1.49 0.95 -15.22
CA GLY A 272 -0.87 0.69 -16.52
C GLY A 272 0.05 1.83 -17.01
N PRO A 273 -0.41 3.10 -16.98
CA PRO A 273 0.41 4.24 -17.44
C PRO A 273 1.63 4.54 -16.54
N HIS A 274 1.67 4.07 -15.29
CA HIS A 274 2.70 4.41 -14.31
C HIS A 274 3.96 3.53 -14.42
N GLY A 275 4.34 3.15 -15.64
CA GLY A 275 5.54 2.34 -15.92
C GLY A 275 5.36 1.22 -16.95
N GLY A 276 4.12 0.96 -17.41
CA GLY A 276 3.86 -0.02 -18.48
C GLY A 276 4.22 -1.45 -18.08
N PHE A 277 3.95 -1.83 -16.84
CA PHE A 277 4.21 -3.17 -16.32
C PHE A 277 3.18 -4.17 -16.87
N GLY A 278 3.65 -5.31 -17.37
CA GLY A 278 2.82 -6.27 -18.07
C GLY A 278 1.80 -7.01 -17.19
N MET A 279 0.69 -7.43 -17.81
CA MET A 279 -0.29 -8.30 -17.18
C MET A 279 -1.03 -9.12 -18.24
N TYR A 280 -1.05 -10.44 -18.03
CA TYR A 280 -1.89 -11.40 -18.75
C TYR A 280 -2.71 -12.17 -17.70
N ALA A 281 -4.04 -12.15 -17.79
CA ALA A 281 -4.93 -12.92 -16.93
C ALA A 281 -6.29 -13.07 -17.61
N ASP A 282 -7.17 -13.95 -17.12
CA ASP A 282 -8.53 -14.12 -17.66
C ASP A 282 -8.59 -14.36 -19.19
N GLY A 283 -7.53 -14.98 -19.75
CA GLY A 283 -7.36 -15.21 -21.20
C GLY A 283 -7.00 -13.96 -22.02
N LYS A 284 -6.61 -12.84 -21.38
CA LYS A 284 -6.41 -11.52 -22.00
C LYS A 284 -5.06 -10.91 -21.65
N GLU A 285 -4.39 -10.32 -22.64
CA GLU A 285 -3.29 -9.39 -22.40
C GLU A 285 -3.82 -7.98 -22.10
N TYR A 286 -3.77 -7.56 -20.84
CA TYR A 286 -4.07 -6.19 -20.43
C TYR A 286 -2.93 -5.24 -20.81
N ARG A 287 -1.69 -5.68 -20.57
CA ARG A 287 -0.44 -4.97 -20.90
C ARG A 287 0.62 -5.98 -21.36
N PRO A 288 1.43 -5.68 -22.39
CA PRO A 288 2.48 -6.57 -22.86
C PRO A 288 3.51 -6.87 -21.79
N LEU A 289 3.93 -8.13 -21.72
CA LEU A 289 5.02 -8.56 -20.84
C LEU A 289 6.37 -8.06 -21.40
N ARG A 290 7.22 -7.49 -20.54
CA ARG A 290 8.53 -6.93 -20.90
C ARG A 290 9.65 -7.61 -20.12
N ASN A 291 10.80 -7.77 -20.77
CA ASN A 291 12.00 -8.35 -20.15
C ASN A 291 12.59 -7.41 -19.09
N GLY A 292 13.33 -7.97 -18.13
CA GLY A 292 14.00 -7.22 -17.05
C GLY A 292 13.08 -6.76 -15.92
N LEU A 293 11.80 -7.16 -15.93
CA LEU A 293 10.82 -6.85 -14.89
C LEU A 293 10.56 -8.03 -13.97
N ALA A 294 10.38 -7.74 -12.68
CA ALA A 294 9.91 -8.72 -11.73
C ALA A 294 8.51 -9.19 -12.09
N SER A 295 8.31 -10.50 -12.12
CA SER A 295 7.10 -11.13 -12.61
C SER A 295 6.70 -12.30 -11.71
N ILE A 296 5.43 -12.37 -11.37
CA ILE A 296 4.80 -13.56 -10.80
C ILE A 296 3.89 -14.20 -11.85
N ALA A 297 4.02 -15.52 -12.01
CA ALA A 297 3.23 -16.32 -12.93
C ALA A 297 2.49 -17.43 -12.17
N VAL A 298 1.22 -17.61 -12.51
CA VAL A 298 0.41 -18.77 -12.13
C VAL A 298 0.32 -19.68 -13.34
N MET A 299 0.70 -20.94 -13.16
CA MET A 299 0.70 -21.95 -14.22
C MET A 299 -0.67 -22.65 -14.30
N LYS A 300 -0.94 -23.42 -15.37
CA LYS A 300 -2.18 -24.21 -15.54
C LYS A 300 -2.30 -25.36 -14.53
N ASP A 301 -1.19 -25.92 -14.07
CA ASP A 301 -1.15 -26.84 -12.92
C ASP A 301 -1.30 -26.12 -11.56
N GLY A 302 -1.40 -24.78 -11.60
CA GLY A 302 -1.40 -23.83 -10.49
C GLY A 302 -0.22 -23.96 -9.53
N SER A 303 0.94 -24.37 -10.03
CA SER A 303 2.20 -23.95 -9.44
C SER A 303 2.36 -22.43 -9.60
N ILE A 304 3.04 -21.80 -8.65
CA ILE A 304 3.36 -20.37 -8.67
C ILE A 304 4.86 -20.26 -8.95
N LYS A 305 5.23 -19.40 -9.90
CA LYS A 305 6.63 -19.10 -10.22
C LYS A 305 6.87 -17.59 -10.14
N MET A 306 8.06 -17.19 -9.74
CA MET A 306 8.45 -15.78 -9.66
C MET A 306 9.90 -15.61 -10.07
N GLY A 307 10.21 -14.52 -10.77
CA GLY A 307 11.56 -14.17 -11.19
C GLY A 307 11.57 -12.98 -12.14
N GLU A 308 12.71 -12.74 -12.77
CA GLU A 308 12.89 -11.72 -13.80
C GLU A 308 12.44 -12.23 -15.17
N TRP A 309 11.57 -11.49 -15.86
CA TRP A 309 11.08 -11.88 -17.17
C TRP A 309 12.17 -11.75 -18.26
N GLY A 310 12.20 -12.71 -19.17
CA GLY A 310 13.25 -12.86 -20.18
C GLY A 310 14.53 -13.53 -19.66
N LYS A 311 14.65 -13.77 -18.36
CA LYS A 311 15.81 -14.41 -17.71
C LYS A 311 15.40 -15.69 -16.97
N ASP A 312 14.59 -15.54 -15.92
CA ASP A 312 14.14 -16.63 -15.05
C ASP A 312 12.77 -17.18 -15.49
N LEU A 313 11.96 -16.33 -16.13
CA LEU A 313 10.65 -16.65 -16.69
C LEU A 313 10.53 -16.17 -18.14
N SER A 314 9.89 -16.96 -18.98
CA SER A 314 9.53 -16.57 -20.35
C SER A 314 8.12 -17.07 -20.68
N TRP A 315 7.57 -16.64 -21.82
CA TRP A 315 6.24 -17.09 -22.22
C TRP A 315 6.20 -18.60 -22.44
N SER A 316 5.10 -19.22 -22.01
CA SER A 316 4.82 -20.63 -22.19
C SER A 316 3.30 -20.83 -22.24
N GLU A 317 2.82 -21.74 -23.08
CA GLU A 317 1.39 -22.08 -23.13
C GLU A 317 0.85 -22.69 -21.82
N ASN A 318 1.74 -23.09 -20.90
CA ASN A 318 1.38 -23.56 -19.56
C ASN A 318 1.13 -22.42 -18.57
N ILE A 319 1.31 -21.16 -18.94
CA ILE A 319 0.96 -20.00 -18.12
C ILE A 319 -0.55 -19.77 -18.18
N LEU A 320 -1.17 -19.61 -17.00
CA LEU A 320 -2.56 -19.21 -16.85
C LEU A 320 -2.69 -17.69 -16.66
N ALA A 321 -1.81 -17.11 -15.84
CA ALA A 321 -1.75 -15.66 -15.61
C ALA A 321 -0.32 -15.20 -15.24
N VAL A 322 0.01 -13.94 -15.56
CA VAL A 322 1.26 -13.27 -15.18
C VAL A 322 0.94 -11.83 -14.78
N ARG A 323 1.55 -11.35 -13.70
CA ARG A 323 1.62 -9.91 -13.38
C ARG A 323 3.07 -9.52 -13.18
N GLN A 324 3.48 -8.44 -13.84
CA GLN A 324 4.78 -7.80 -13.63
C GLN A 324 4.60 -6.52 -12.83
N ASN A 325 5.62 -6.12 -12.06
CA ASN A 325 5.68 -4.80 -11.42
C ASN A 325 7.10 -4.48 -10.96
N ALA A 326 7.64 -3.33 -11.37
CA ALA A 326 9.01 -2.90 -11.05
C ALA A 326 10.07 -3.99 -11.34
N VAL A 327 11.18 -3.97 -10.57
CA VAL A 327 12.26 -4.96 -10.59
C VAL A 327 12.24 -5.77 -9.29
N LEU A 328 13.06 -6.83 -9.20
CA LEU A 328 13.02 -7.70 -8.02
C LEU A 328 13.53 -6.96 -6.77
N LEU A 329 12.78 -7.05 -5.68
CA LEU A 329 13.18 -6.60 -4.34
C LEU A 329 14.18 -7.59 -3.73
N VAL A 330 13.90 -8.89 -3.90
CA VAL A 330 14.74 -10.00 -3.46
C VAL A 330 14.92 -10.94 -4.64
N GLN A 331 16.16 -11.36 -4.92
CA GLN A 331 16.52 -12.32 -5.95
C GLN A 331 17.50 -13.33 -5.35
N ASP A 332 17.27 -14.62 -5.59
CA ASP A 332 18.10 -15.75 -5.14
C ASP A 332 18.44 -15.74 -3.62
N GLY A 333 17.53 -15.22 -2.80
CA GLY A 333 17.70 -15.11 -1.34
C GLY A 333 18.57 -13.93 -0.89
N GLN A 334 18.81 -12.96 -1.76
CA GLN A 334 19.56 -11.73 -1.48
C GLN A 334 18.69 -10.49 -1.74
N VAL A 335 18.85 -9.45 -0.92
CA VAL A 335 18.25 -8.13 -1.21
C VAL A 335 18.89 -7.60 -2.49
N SER A 336 18.06 -7.22 -3.45
CA SER A 336 18.51 -6.75 -4.75
C SER A 336 19.30 -5.43 -4.60
N PRO A 337 20.51 -5.29 -5.20
CA PRO A 337 21.26 -4.03 -5.15
C PRO A 337 20.48 -2.86 -5.79
N ARG A 338 19.50 -3.20 -6.65
CA ARG A 338 18.63 -2.24 -7.35
C ARG A 338 17.63 -1.55 -6.42
N THR A 339 17.49 -1.96 -5.16
CA THR A 339 16.61 -1.28 -4.19
C THR A 339 17.07 0.13 -3.85
N SER A 340 18.34 0.44 -4.14
CA SER A 340 18.94 1.78 -4.02
C SER A 340 18.94 2.58 -5.34
N GLU A 341 18.34 2.07 -6.42
CA GLU A 341 18.20 2.83 -7.67
C GLU A 341 17.09 3.88 -7.57
N GLY A 342 17.47 5.14 -7.79
CA GLY A 342 16.56 6.27 -7.95
C GLY A 342 16.12 6.53 -9.41
N ASN A 343 15.20 7.47 -9.58
CA ASN A 343 14.53 7.85 -10.83
C ASN A 343 13.67 6.71 -11.45
N ASP A 344 12.46 6.56 -10.91
CA ASP A 344 11.32 5.75 -11.41
C ASP A 344 11.33 4.23 -11.22
N THR A 345 12.44 3.60 -10.84
CA THR A 345 12.51 2.13 -10.63
C THR A 345 11.43 1.60 -9.68
N TRP A 346 11.07 2.37 -8.64
CA TRP A 346 10.13 1.95 -7.59
C TRP A 346 8.78 2.68 -7.60
N GLY A 347 8.47 3.36 -8.70
CA GLY A 347 7.30 4.20 -8.91
C GLY A 347 7.70 5.66 -9.21
N TYR A 348 6.95 6.34 -10.08
CA TYR A 348 7.23 7.73 -10.46
C TYR A 348 6.94 8.68 -9.28
N VAL A 349 8.00 9.30 -8.77
CA VAL A 349 7.97 10.39 -7.78
C VAL A 349 9.10 11.36 -8.09
N GLN A 350 8.96 12.63 -7.71
CA GLN A 350 9.94 13.66 -8.06
C GLN A 350 11.12 13.78 -7.09
N VAL A 351 11.09 13.02 -6.00
CA VAL A 351 12.26 12.71 -5.17
C VAL A 351 12.82 11.36 -5.60
N ASP A 352 13.95 10.93 -5.03
CA ASP A 352 14.43 9.58 -5.25
C ASP A 352 13.37 8.54 -4.82
N SER A 353 12.92 7.69 -5.77
CA SER A 353 11.87 6.69 -5.54
C SER A 353 12.27 5.61 -4.54
N SER A 354 13.58 5.43 -4.32
CA SER A 354 14.13 4.56 -3.28
C SER A 354 13.95 5.20 -1.89
N GLU A 355 14.18 6.52 -1.75
CA GLU A 355 14.02 7.26 -0.48
C GLU A 355 12.56 7.59 -0.13
N PHE A 356 11.61 7.48 -1.07
CA PHE A 356 10.20 7.83 -0.84
C PHE A 356 9.54 6.94 0.23
N ILE A 357 9.02 7.57 1.29
CA ILE A 357 8.49 6.91 2.49
C ILE A 357 6.96 6.90 2.45
N THR A 358 6.35 5.72 2.35
CA THR A 358 4.89 5.59 2.28
C THR A 358 4.41 4.18 2.69
N TRP A 359 3.12 3.89 2.47
CA TRP A 359 2.59 2.52 2.43
C TRP A 359 3.19 1.76 1.26
N ARG A 360 3.74 0.57 1.49
CA ARG A 360 4.16 -0.31 0.40
C ARG A 360 3.63 -1.73 0.62
N SER A 361 3.38 -2.43 -0.47
CA SER A 361 2.92 -3.82 -0.49
C SER A 361 3.80 -4.67 -1.40
N ALA A 362 3.81 -5.98 -1.16
CA ALA A 362 4.62 -6.93 -1.91
C ALA A 362 4.04 -8.34 -1.93
N ILE A 363 4.53 -9.10 -2.90
CA ILE A 363 4.31 -10.53 -3.06
C ILE A 363 5.67 -11.21 -3.26
N GLY A 364 5.84 -12.42 -2.72
CA GLY A 364 7.09 -13.17 -2.79
C GLY A 364 6.90 -14.67 -2.67
N LEU A 365 7.98 -15.42 -2.87
CA LEU A 365 8.06 -16.85 -2.63
C LEU A 365 9.21 -17.16 -1.67
N THR A 366 9.01 -18.12 -0.76
CA THR A 366 10.12 -18.75 -0.03
C THR A 366 10.92 -19.65 -0.98
N LYS A 367 12.08 -20.16 -0.52
CA LYS A 367 12.90 -21.11 -1.31
C LYS A 367 12.11 -22.37 -1.69
N ASP A 368 11.20 -22.81 -0.82
CA ASP A 368 10.35 -23.99 -1.00
C ASP A 368 9.07 -23.70 -1.82
N GLY A 369 8.95 -22.48 -2.36
CA GLY A 369 7.82 -22.07 -3.20
C GLY A 369 6.57 -21.61 -2.44
N ASN A 370 6.62 -21.49 -1.11
CA ASN A 370 5.47 -21.02 -0.33
C ASN A 370 5.23 -19.51 -0.55
N LEU A 371 3.96 -19.13 -0.61
CA LEU A 371 3.55 -17.78 -1.00
C LEU A 371 3.66 -16.81 0.19
N LEU A 372 4.25 -15.65 -0.07
CA LEU A 372 4.37 -14.54 0.88
C LEU A 372 3.58 -13.33 0.38
N PHE A 373 2.69 -12.79 1.20
CA PHE A 373 2.16 -11.43 1.05
C PHE A 373 2.77 -10.53 2.14
N ALA A 374 3.07 -9.29 1.83
CA ALA A 374 3.56 -8.33 2.82
C ALA A 374 3.01 -6.92 2.60
N ALA A 375 2.81 -6.19 3.69
CA ALA A 375 2.43 -4.78 3.66
C ALA A 375 2.90 -4.05 4.92
N GLY A 376 3.17 -2.75 4.79
CA GLY A 376 3.55 -1.88 5.89
C GLY A 376 3.52 -0.41 5.50
N ASN A 377 3.69 0.47 6.48
CA ASN A 377 3.72 1.92 6.30
C ASN A 377 5.07 2.50 6.74
N SER A 378 5.38 3.70 6.28
CA SER A 378 6.65 4.39 6.49
C SER A 378 7.86 3.64 5.92
N LEU A 379 7.71 3.10 4.70
CA LEU A 379 8.71 2.24 4.04
C LEU A 379 9.33 2.90 2.80
N SER A 380 10.65 2.74 2.66
CA SER A 380 11.37 2.76 1.38
C SER A 380 11.25 1.42 0.64
N ALA A 381 11.66 1.37 -0.63
CA ALA A 381 11.75 0.12 -1.38
C ALA A 381 12.75 -0.86 -0.73
N GLU A 382 13.92 -0.36 -0.32
CA GLU A 382 14.92 -1.13 0.42
C GLU A 382 14.39 -1.66 1.76
N ALA A 383 13.67 -0.85 2.54
CA ALA A 383 13.10 -1.30 3.81
C ALA A 383 12.13 -2.47 3.61
N LEU A 384 11.26 -2.39 2.60
CA LEU A 384 10.35 -3.48 2.24
C LEU A 384 11.12 -4.74 1.78
N ALA A 385 12.15 -4.58 0.94
CA ALA A 385 12.99 -5.69 0.48
C ALA A 385 13.72 -6.39 1.65
N ARG A 386 14.32 -5.62 2.56
CA ARG A 386 14.99 -6.14 3.75
C ARG A 386 14.02 -6.89 4.66
N ALA A 387 12.79 -6.39 4.85
CA ALA A 387 11.76 -7.10 5.62
C ALA A 387 11.36 -8.45 5.00
N LEU A 388 11.15 -8.51 3.68
CA LEU A 388 10.82 -9.75 2.97
C LEU A 388 11.96 -10.77 3.07
N TRP A 389 13.19 -10.33 2.83
CA TRP A 389 14.40 -11.16 2.99
C TRP A 389 14.59 -11.64 4.44
N ALA A 390 14.28 -10.79 5.42
CA ALA A 390 14.31 -11.13 6.83
C ALA A 390 13.22 -12.13 7.23
N ALA A 391 12.06 -12.11 6.57
CA ALA A 391 10.99 -13.10 6.73
C ALA A 391 11.21 -14.38 5.89
N GLY A 392 12.35 -14.53 5.21
CA GLY A 392 12.69 -15.74 4.47
C GLY A 392 12.21 -15.79 3.01
N ALA A 393 11.86 -14.65 2.41
CA ALA A 393 11.68 -14.58 0.96
C ALA A 393 12.96 -14.96 0.22
N HIS A 394 12.83 -15.79 -0.82
CA HIS A 394 13.90 -16.12 -1.76
C HIS A 394 13.81 -15.25 -3.01
N THR A 395 12.58 -15.02 -3.50
CA THR A 395 12.29 -14.09 -4.59
C THR A 395 11.09 -13.23 -4.20
N ALA A 396 11.15 -11.91 -4.43
CA ALA A 396 10.05 -11.01 -4.08
C ALA A 396 9.99 -9.76 -4.97
N MET A 397 8.78 -9.21 -5.12
CA MET A 397 8.49 -8.03 -5.92
C MET A 397 7.53 -7.06 -5.22
N GLN A 398 7.67 -5.76 -5.51
CA GLN A 398 6.77 -4.73 -5.00
C GLN A 398 5.45 -4.74 -5.76
N LEU A 399 4.36 -4.36 -5.10
CA LEU A 399 3.03 -4.13 -5.67
C LEU A 399 2.69 -2.62 -5.65
N ASP A 400 1.42 -2.21 -5.75
CA ASP A 400 1.06 -0.80 -5.63
C ASP A 400 1.44 -0.21 -4.24
N ILE A 401 1.80 1.08 -4.21
CA ILE A 401 2.19 1.84 -3.01
C ILE A 401 1.19 2.96 -2.68
N ASN A 402 0.20 3.19 -3.56
CA ASN A 402 -0.77 4.26 -3.38
C ASN A 402 -1.72 3.95 -2.22
N SER A 403 -1.69 4.77 -1.16
CA SER A 403 -2.80 4.85 -0.20
C SER A 403 -4.04 5.47 -0.89
N PRO A 404 -5.26 4.93 -0.73
CA PRO A 404 -5.69 3.90 0.22
C PRO A 404 -5.64 2.45 -0.31
N TYR A 405 -5.05 2.21 -1.48
CA TYR A 405 -5.12 0.90 -2.13
C TYR A 405 -4.26 -0.19 -1.46
N VAL A 406 -3.26 0.14 -0.66
CA VAL A 406 -2.50 -0.88 0.09
C VAL A 406 -3.39 -1.54 1.15
N LEU A 407 -3.76 -2.80 0.92
CA LEU A 407 -4.62 -3.60 1.80
C LEU A 407 -4.37 -5.10 1.59
N ILE A 408 -4.26 -5.83 2.70
CA ILE A 408 -4.43 -7.28 2.74
C ILE A 408 -5.71 -7.56 3.54
N SER A 409 -6.62 -8.34 2.98
CA SER A 409 -7.88 -8.76 3.60
C SER A 409 -7.86 -10.27 3.82
N ALA A 410 -8.18 -10.70 5.03
CA ALA A 410 -8.38 -12.10 5.38
C ALA A 410 -9.88 -12.41 5.40
N PHE A 411 -10.26 -13.58 4.90
CA PHE A 411 -11.64 -14.00 4.71
C PHE A 411 -11.96 -15.25 5.54
N PHE A 412 -12.96 -15.13 6.40
CA PHE A 412 -13.39 -16.16 7.33
C PHE A 412 -14.75 -16.68 6.85
N THR A 413 -14.77 -17.88 6.26
CA THR A 413 -15.99 -18.54 5.80
C THR A 413 -17.00 -18.67 6.95
N GLN A 414 -18.18 -18.08 6.80
CA GLN A 414 -19.27 -18.16 7.78
C GLN A 414 -20.25 -19.29 7.43
N PRO A 415 -21.10 -19.73 8.37
CA PRO A 415 -22.27 -20.54 8.05
C PRO A 415 -23.07 -19.93 6.89
N GLY A 416 -23.45 -20.76 5.90
CA GLY A 416 -24.05 -20.29 4.65
C GLY A 416 -23.06 -19.93 3.53
N GLY A 417 -21.75 -20.05 3.76
CA GLY A 417 -20.71 -19.94 2.72
C GLY A 417 -20.26 -18.51 2.38
N HIS A 418 -20.88 -17.48 2.97
CA HIS A 418 -20.43 -16.10 2.80
C HIS A 418 -19.15 -15.82 3.61
N PRO A 419 -18.17 -15.07 3.07
CA PRO A 419 -16.95 -14.74 3.79
C PRO A 419 -17.13 -13.47 4.62
N ASN A 420 -16.84 -13.53 5.93
CA ASN A 420 -16.57 -12.33 6.72
C ASN A 420 -15.17 -11.81 6.40
N ALA A 421 -15.01 -10.50 6.21
CA ALA A 421 -13.75 -9.90 5.78
C ALA A 421 -13.13 -9.07 6.91
N GLU A 422 -11.87 -9.37 7.25
CA GLU A 422 -11.10 -8.62 8.25
C GLU A 422 -9.79 -8.09 7.65
N ARG A 423 -9.25 -7.02 8.24
CA ARG A 423 -7.95 -6.48 7.82
C ARG A 423 -6.83 -7.36 8.36
N PHE A 424 -5.74 -7.47 7.62
CA PHE A 424 -4.55 -8.14 8.12
C PHE A 424 -3.81 -7.33 9.20
N MET A 425 -3.86 -6.00 9.10
CA MET A 425 -3.49 -5.06 10.17
C MET A 425 -4.61 -4.02 10.33
N ASP A 426 -5.01 -3.71 11.56
CA ASP A 426 -6.09 -2.75 11.84
C ASP A 426 -5.84 -1.34 11.27
N THR A 427 -4.57 -0.99 11.09
CA THR A 427 -4.08 0.29 10.56
C THR A 427 -4.25 0.45 9.04
N MET A 428 -4.60 -0.61 8.29
CA MET A 428 -4.81 -0.52 6.85
C MET A 428 -6.02 0.39 6.53
N PRO A 429 -5.90 1.31 5.55
CA PRO A 429 -6.81 2.46 5.43
C PRO A 429 -8.23 2.11 4.95
N ASP A 430 -8.38 1.08 4.12
CA ASP A 430 -9.61 0.78 3.38
C ASP A 430 -10.45 -0.31 4.06
N SER A 431 -11.69 -0.54 3.61
CA SER A 431 -12.56 -1.60 4.12
C SER A 431 -12.06 -2.99 3.71
N PRO A 432 -11.96 -3.97 4.63
CA PRO A 432 -11.54 -5.32 4.27
C PRO A 432 -12.52 -6.02 3.32
N ALA A 433 -13.80 -5.61 3.33
CA ALA A 433 -14.82 -6.15 2.43
C ALA A 433 -14.73 -5.60 1.00
N ARG A 434 -13.74 -4.74 0.66
CA ARG A 434 -13.71 -4.12 -0.67
C ARG A 434 -13.57 -5.13 -1.81
N PHE A 435 -12.74 -6.17 -1.65
CA PHE A 435 -12.49 -7.16 -2.71
C PHE A 435 -13.70 -8.07 -3.01
N LEU A 436 -14.75 -8.01 -2.17
CA LEU A 436 -16.07 -8.60 -2.44
C LEU A 436 -16.97 -7.70 -3.32
N LYS A 437 -16.43 -6.57 -3.80
CA LYS A 437 -17.05 -5.60 -4.70
C LYS A 437 -16.14 -5.34 -5.89
N THR A 438 -16.70 -4.82 -6.98
CA THR A 438 -15.96 -4.43 -8.19
C THR A 438 -14.80 -3.47 -7.89
N GLN A 439 -13.61 -3.81 -8.35
CA GLN A 439 -12.39 -3.03 -8.25
C GLN A 439 -12.05 -2.37 -9.59
N GLU A 440 -11.60 -1.11 -9.53
CA GLU A 440 -11.08 -0.39 -10.70
C GLU A 440 -9.67 -0.84 -11.07
N ARG A 441 -8.86 -1.28 -10.10
CA ARG A 441 -7.48 -1.77 -10.28
C ARG A 441 -7.40 -3.28 -10.19
N ASP A 442 -6.32 -3.86 -10.71
CA ASP A 442 -6.03 -5.28 -10.54
C ASP A 442 -5.76 -5.63 -9.07
N PHE A 443 -5.94 -6.92 -8.75
CA PHE A 443 -5.69 -7.48 -7.44
C PHE A 443 -5.47 -9.00 -7.52
N PHE A 444 -4.93 -9.56 -6.45
CA PHE A 444 -4.74 -10.99 -6.26
C PHE A 444 -5.67 -11.50 -5.17
N TRP A 445 -6.11 -12.75 -5.29
CA TRP A 445 -6.75 -13.46 -4.19
C TRP A 445 -6.32 -14.91 -4.13
N VAL A 446 -6.53 -15.51 -2.96
CA VAL A 446 -6.08 -16.85 -2.62
C VAL A 446 -7.28 -17.68 -2.18
N THR A 447 -7.47 -18.83 -2.80
CA THR A 447 -8.47 -19.83 -2.39
C THR A 447 -7.77 -21.08 -1.86
N LEU A 448 -8.42 -21.80 -0.93
CA LEU A 448 -8.04 -23.15 -0.57
C LEU A 448 -8.21 -24.09 -1.79
N ASP A 449 -7.22 -24.94 -2.05
CA ASP A 449 -7.32 -26.09 -2.94
C ASP A 449 -6.34 -27.18 -2.47
N GLU A 450 -6.90 -28.25 -1.90
CA GLU A 450 -6.16 -29.39 -1.37
C GLU A 450 -6.16 -30.60 -2.32
N THR A 451 -6.69 -30.46 -3.55
CA THR A 451 -6.74 -31.57 -4.53
C THR A 451 -5.37 -32.16 -4.88
N ARG A 452 -4.31 -31.35 -4.73
CA ARG A 452 -2.90 -31.71 -4.94
C ARG A 452 -2.14 -32.04 -3.65
N TYR A 453 -2.78 -31.90 -2.48
CA TYR A 453 -2.17 -32.12 -1.17
C TYR A 453 -2.38 -33.60 -0.78
N ARG A 454 -1.35 -34.42 -1.00
CA ARG A 454 -1.35 -35.87 -0.79
C ARG A 454 -0.09 -36.32 -0.06
#